data_AF-A0A7X6VVM4-F1
#
_entry.id   AF-A0A7X6VVM4-F1
#
_cell.length_a   1.000
_cell.length_b   1.000
_cell.length_c   1.000
_cell.angle_alpha   90.00
_cell.angle_beta   90.00
_cell.angle_gamma   90.00
#
_symmetry.space_group_name_H-M   'P 1'
#
loop_
_entity.id
_entity.type
_entity.pdbx_description
1 polymer ?
#
loop_
_entity_poly.entity_id
_entity_poly.type
_entity_poly.pdbx_seq_one_letter_code
_entity_poly.pdbx_strand_id
1 'polypeptide(L)'
;QRIDEIKNILAQLLSARQAYDAAIARADRDFGREAFAEAKSGYTEAQQAKPDEAYPAEQIAKIDSIVEARARLAAEAEAAEQARLAALQAEKDSQYASAVSRGDSLFTLTDYDNSRGAYESALKIKPEEAYPQQRIDEINRILDEQDRINREYQNAILLADQQFNGKEYGNSRINYEKASEIKPSETYPKTQIAEIERLLALQELDENYREIILAADVYFKEESWDNAKSEYEKALEIKPEENYPKSQLVKIENLIRQHQERVLAEQRAAEDMERRRAEIEKRQQQMSERQEMSEASLDQLYGEYVQLADGFFDNKRYNVSRAWYYKAWDVKPQETYPPQRIDEINRLVTGLLLNQRDRDYQGFVDLADSTFRNNQLAVARGWYNRALTIKPEETYPKEQLQTISALIEEQLAARSGEQFDALKQNAAKAMENKSYTVARFWYKKALSLRPNDREVQEGLSKIEEALR
;
A
#
# COMPACT_ATOMS: atom_id res chain seq x y z
N GLN A 1 116.44 101.15 -51.42
CA GLN A 1 115.26 101.26 -50.51
C GLN A 1 113.95 101.07 -51.26
N ARG A 2 113.37 102.06 -51.97
CA ARG A 2 112.08 101.86 -52.68
C ARG A 2 112.05 100.73 -53.72
N ILE A 3 113.15 100.49 -54.45
CA ILE A 3 113.24 99.40 -55.44
C ILE A 3 113.34 98.02 -54.78
N ASP A 4 114.03 97.93 -53.64
CA ASP A 4 114.19 96.67 -52.89
C ASP A 4 112.89 96.28 -52.18
N GLU A 5 112.14 97.27 -51.69
CA GLU A 5 110.78 97.10 -51.18
C GLU A 5 109.84 96.55 -52.26
N ILE A 6 109.86 97.11 -53.49
CA ILE A 6 109.05 96.63 -54.61
C ILE A 6 109.43 95.19 -54.99
N LYS A 7 110.72 94.85 -55.06
CA LYS A 7 111.17 93.48 -55.35
C LYS A 7 110.72 92.48 -54.28
N ASN A 8 110.78 92.86 -53.02
CA ASN A 8 110.30 92.02 -51.92
C ASN A 8 108.78 91.83 -51.97
N ILE A 9 108.02 92.89 -52.24
CA ILE A 9 106.57 92.83 -52.43
C ILE A 9 106.22 91.91 -53.62
N LEU A 10 106.94 92.03 -54.75
CA LEU A 10 106.73 91.17 -55.92
C LEU A 10 107.05 89.69 -55.63
N ALA A 11 108.12 89.41 -54.90
CA ALA A 11 108.45 88.04 -54.49
C ALA A 11 107.40 87.46 -53.53
N GLN A 12 106.90 88.26 -52.58
CA GLN A 12 105.80 87.87 -51.68
C GLN A 12 104.50 87.60 -52.44
N LEU A 13 104.15 88.44 -53.43
CA LEU A 13 102.96 88.27 -54.28
C LEU A 13 103.05 86.99 -55.14
N LEU A 14 104.23 86.67 -55.68
CA LEU A 14 104.47 85.44 -56.44
C LEU A 14 104.37 84.19 -55.55
N SER A 15 104.97 84.23 -54.36
CA SER A 15 104.87 83.15 -53.38
C SER A 15 103.43 82.93 -52.91
N ALA A 16 102.69 84.01 -52.65
CA ALA A 16 101.29 83.97 -52.28
C ALA A 16 100.42 83.35 -53.40
N ARG A 17 100.72 83.67 -54.66
CA ARG A 17 100.03 83.08 -55.82
C ARG A 17 100.30 81.57 -55.97
N GLN A 18 101.54 81.13 -55.83
CA GLN A 18 101.86 79.69 -55.91
C GLN A 18 101.23 78.90 -54.75
N ALA A 19 101.25 79.45 -53.54
CA ALA A 19 100.59 78.85 -52.39
C ALA A 19 99.08 78.74 -52.59
N TYR A 20 98.45 79.79 -53.13
CA TYR A 20 97.04 79.81 -53.52
C TYR A 20 96.70 78.72 -54.54
N ASP A 21 97.42 78.67 -55.68
CA ASP A 21 97.13 77.72 -56.77
C ASP A 21 97.28 76.26 -56.30
N ALA A 22 98.31 75.98 -55.48
CA ALA A 22 98.54 74.66 -54.89
C ALA A 22 97.45 74.28 -53.87
N ALA A 23 97.01 75.23 -53.04
CA ALA A 23 95.94 75.03 -52.06
C ALA A 23 94.58 74.78 -52.75
N ILE A 24 94.26 75.54 -53.81
CA ILE A 24 93.05 75.32 -54.63
C ILE A 24 93.06 73.93 -55.29
N ALA A 25 94.15 73.56 -55.98
CA ALA A 25 94.21 72.27 -56.67
C ALA A 25 94.07 71.07 -55.71
N ARG A 26 94.51 71.23 -54.45
CA ARG A 26 94.30 70.23 -53.39
C ARG A 26 92.85 70.26 -52.88
N ALA A 27 92.35 71.44 -52.53
CA ALA A 27 91.00 71.63 -52.02
C ALA A 27 89.91 71.14 -53.00
N ASP A 28 90.05 71.42 -54.29
CA ASP A 28 89.14 70.96 -55.35
C ASP A 28 89.14 69.43 -55.47
N ARG A 29 90.31 68.81 -55.33
CA ARG A 29 90.44 67.35 -55.35
C ARG A 29 89.76 66.72 -54.15
N ASP A 30 89.98 67.29 -52.96
CA ASP A 30 89.38 66.81 -51.71
C ASP A 30 87.87 67.03 -51.74
N PHE A 31 87.40 68.17 -52.28
CA PHE A 31 85.99 68.46 -52.48
C PHE A 31 85.34 67.46 -53.44
N GLY A 32 85.98 67.15 -54.57
CA GLY A 32 85.49 66.17 -55.54
C GLY A 32 85.45 64.72 -55.01
N ARG A 33 86.16 64.42 -53.93
CA ARG A 33 86.10 63.13 -53.21
C ARG A 33 85.18 63.18 -51.99
N GLU A 34 84.48 64.29 -51.78
CA GLU A 34 83.64 64.56 -50.61
C GLU A 34 84.39 64.56 -49.27
N ALA A 35 85.70 64.74 -49.30
CA ALA A 35 86.53 64.98 -48.12
C ALA A 35 86.35 66.44 -47.67
N PHE A 36 85.14 66.76 -47.20
CA PHE A 36 84.69 68.13 -46.98
C PHE A 36 85.50 68.88 -45.91
N ALA A 37 85.99 68.18 -44.88
CA ALA A 37 86.81 68.78 -43.84
C ALA A 37 88.19 69.19 -44.40
N GLU A 38 88.81 68.30 -45.17
CA GLU A 38 90.09 68.50 -45.84
C GLU A 38 89.99 69.57 -46.93
N ALA A 39 88.91 69.54 -47.72
CA ALA A 39 88.59 70.54 -48.73
C ALA A 39 88.40 71.93 -48.11
N LYS A 40 87.64 72.03 -47.01
CA LYS A 40 87.44 73.30 -46.27
C LYS A 40 88.76 73.83 -45.72
N SER A 41 89.62 72.96 -45.19
CA SER A 41 90.98 73.33 -44.77
C SER A 41 91.81 73.88 -45.93
N GLY A 42 91.82 73.20 -47.08
CA GLY A 42 92.54 73.64 -48.27
C GLY A 42 92.04 74.98 -48.83
N TYR A 43 90.72 75.19 -48.88
CA TYR A 43 90.16 76.49 -49.29
C TYR A 43 90.43 77.59 -48.27
N THR A 44 90.49 77.27 -46.98
CA THR A 44 90.85 78.25 -45.92
C THR A 44 92.31 78.69 -46.07
N GLU A 45 93.22 77.74 -46.34
CA GLU A 45 94.62 78.05 -46.65
C GLU A 45 94.75 78.89 -47.93
N ALA A 46 93.96 78.59 -48.98
CA ALA A 46 93.92 79.42 -50.18
C ALA A 46 93.42 80.85 -49.87
N GLN A 47 92.37 81.01 -49.07
CA GLN A 47 91.88 82.33 -48.64
C GLN A 47 92.92 83.11 -47.82
N GLN A 48 93.71 82.44 -46.98
CA GLN A 48 94.79 83.08 -46.22
C GLN A 48 95.94 83.54 -47.13
N ALA A 49 96.29 82.74 -48.15
CA ALA A 49 97.32 83.09 -49.12
C ALA A 49 96.91 84.30 -49.99
N LYS A 50 95.62 84.42 -50.33
CA LYS A 50 95.06 85.56 -51.06
C LYS A 50 93.66 85.94 -50.55
N PRO A 51 93.56 86.90 -49.62
CA PRO A 51 92.29 87.27 -48.99
C PRO A 51 91.24 87.89 -49.92
N ASP A 52 91.65 88.48 -51.05
CA ASP A 52 90.75 89.21 -51.96
C ASP A 52 90.06 88.29 -53.00
N GLU A 53 90.41 87.00 -53.05
CA GLU A 53 89.82 86.05 -54.00
C GLU A 53 88.47 85.53 -53.47
N ALA A 54 87.45 85.51 -54.33
CA ALA A 54 86.10 85.10 -53.97
C ALA A 54 85.90 83.57 -53.97
N TYR A 55 86.63 82.86 -54.83
CA TYR A 55 86.42 81.43 -55.08
C TYR A 55 86.57 80.52 -53.85
N PRO A 56 87.63 80.62 -53.01
CA PRO A 56 87.75 79.77 -51.83
C PRO A 56 86.62 80.04 -50.82
N ALA A 57 86.25 81.31 -50.60
CA ALA A 57 85.14 81.68 -49.74
C ALA A 57 83.81 81.08 -50.22
N GLU A 58 83.52 81.12 -51.53
CA GLU A 58 82.32 80.49 -52.11
C GLU A 58 82.31 78.97 -51.94
N GLN A 59 83.46 78.29 -52.13
CA GLN A 59 83.53 76.84 -51.94
C GLN A 59 83.42 76.44 -50.46
N ILE A 60 84.00 77.21 -49.54
CA ILE A 60 83.80 76.99 -48.09
C ILE A 60 82.32 77.10 -47.73
N ALA A 61 81.63 78.14 -48.20
CA ALA A 61 80.20 78.32 -47.96
C ALA A 61 79.36 77.17 -48.57
N LYS A 62 79.75 76.69 -49.76
CA LYS A 62 79.11 75.53 -50.40
C LYS A 62 79.32 74.24 -49.61
N ILE A 63 80.54 74.00 -49.11
CA ILE A 63 80.84 72.86 -48.24
C ILE A 63 80.00 72.92 -46.96
N ASP A 64 79.94 74.07 -46.31
CA ASP A 64 79.17 74.27 -45.08
C ASP A 64 77.69 73.97 -45.31
N SER A 65 77.11 74.46 -46.41
CA SER A 65 75.73 74.15 -46.79
C SER A 65 75.50 72.64 -47.04
N ILE A 66 76.44 71.95 -47.68
CA ILE A 66 76.32 70.50 -47.93
C ILE A 66 76.39 69.71 -46.62
N VAL A 67 77.34 70.03 -45.74
CA VAL A 67 77.53 69.35 -44.46
C VAL A 67 76.32 69.57 -43.55
N GLU A 68 75.81 70.80 -43.46
CA GLU A 68 74.58 71.11 -42.72
C GLU A 68 73.36 70.36 -43.28
N ALA A 69 73.21 70.32 -44.61
CA ALA A 69 72.12 69.57 -45.25
C ALA A 69 72.21 68.06 -44.96
N ARG A 70 73.41 67.46 -45.02
CA ARG A 70 73.63 66.05 -44.68
C ARG A 70 73.34 65.77 -43.21
N ALA A 71 73.79 66.63 -42.30
CA ALA A 71 73.52 66.50 -40.87
C ALA A 71 72.01 66.57 -40.58
N ARG A 72 71.29 67.51 -41.21
CA ARG A 72 69.84 67.61 -41.09
C ARG A 72 69.13 66.36 -41.61
N LEU A 73 69.49 65.86 -42.78
CA LEU A 73 68.89 64.65 -43.36
C LEU A 73 69.15 63.41 -42.50
N ALA A 74 70.35 63.29 -41.93
CA ALA A 74 70.67 62.21 -41.00
C ALA A 74 69.82 62.27 -39.72
N ALA A 75 69.69 63.46 -39.12
CA ALA A 75 68.84 63.67 -37.95
C ALA A 75 67.34 63.41 -38.25
N GLU A 76 66.87 63.82 -39.44
CA GLU A 76 65.50 63.56 -39.89
C GLU A 76 65.25 62.06 -40.11
N ALA A 77 66.21 61.34 -40.69
CA ALA A 77 66.11 59.89 -40.89
C ALA A 77 66.10 59.13 -39.55
N GLU A 78 66.94 59.52 -38.58
CA GLU A 78 66.96 58.94 -37.24
C GLU A 78 65.64 59.21 -36.50
N ALA A 79 65.13 60.45 -36.56
CA ALA A 79 63.84 60.80 -35.97
C ALA A 79 62.68 60.02 -36.61
N ALA A 80 62.70 59.84 -37.94
CA ALA A 80 61.69 59.06 -38.66
C ALA A 80 61.72 57.57 -38.28
N GLU A 81 62.89 56.97 -38.12
CA GLU A 81 63.00 55.57 -37.69
C GLU A 81 62.55 55.38 -36.24
N GLN A 82 62.91 56.30 -35.33
CA GLN A 82 62.41 56.27 -33.95
C GLN A 82 60.89 56.41 -33.90
N ALA A 83 60.32 57.32 -34.68
CA ALA A 83 58.86 57.48 -34.78
C ALA A 83 58.18 56.21 -35.33
N ARG A 84 58.79 55.55 -36.31
CA ARG A 84 58.28 54.28 -36.87
C ARG A 84 58.30 53.16 -35.83
N LEU A 85 59.40 53.00 -35.09
CA LEU A 85 59.51 51.98 -34.04
C LEU A 85 58.53 52.23 -32.91
N ALA A 86 58.37 53.49 -32.48
CA ALA A 86 57.38 53.89 -31.49
C ALA A 86 55.95 53.61 -31.96
N ALA A 87 55.62 53.90 -33.22
CA ALA A 87 54.31 53.59 -33.80
C ALA A 87 54.05 52.08 -33.87
N LEU A 88 55.05 51.27 -34.23
CA LEU A 88 54.93 49.82 -34.25
C LEU A 88 54.71 49.25 -32.83
N GLN A 89 55.41 49.80 -31.83
CA GLN A 89 55.22 49.40 -30.44
C GLN A 89 53.84 49.80 -29.93
N ALA A 90 53.39 51.04 -30.19
CA ALA A 90 52.07 51.52 -29.80
C ALA A 90 50.93 50.69 -30.44
N GLU A 91 51.09 50.27 -31.70
CA GLU A 91 50.14 49.38 -32.36
C GLU A 91 50.09 48.00 -31.69
N LYS A 92 51.25 47.42 -31.36
CA LYS A 92 51.30 46.17 -30.59
C LYS A 92 50.65 46.31 -29.22
N ASP A 93 50.90 47.41 -28.52
CA ASP A 93 50.31 47.71 -27.21
C ASP A 93 48.78 47.83 -27.31
N SER A 94 48.28 48.51 -28.34
CA SER A 94 46.84 48.66 -28.63
C SER A 94 46.16 47.32 -28.95
N GLN A 95 46.77 46.51 -29.81
CA GLN A 95 46.25 45.18 -30.17
C GLN A 95 46.25 44.25 -28.95
N TYR A 96 47.32 44.27 -28.15
CA TYR A 96 47.41 43.51 -26.90
C TYR A 96 46.30 43.93 -25.93
N ALA A 97 46.14 45.24 -25.67
CA ALA A 97 45.12 45.76 -24.76
C ALA A 97 43.70 45.40 -25.23
N SER A 98 43.45 45.44 -26.54
CA SER A 98 42.18 45.05 -27.13
C SER A 98 41.89 43.55 -26.95
N ALA A 99 42.90 42.68 -27.15
CA ALA A 99 42.76 41.24 -26.95
C ALA A 99 42.52 40.89 -25.48
N VAL A 100 43.25 41.53 -24.56
CA VAL A 100 43.06 41.38 -23.11
C VAL A 100 41.66 41.82 -22.68
N SER A 101 41.22 43.02 -23.09
CA SER A 101 39.89 43.54 -22.75
C SER A 101 38.76 42.64 -23.26
N ARG A 102 38.92 42.07 -24.46
CA ARG A 102 38.00 41.07 -25.00
C ARG A 102 38.00 39.79 -24.16
N GLY A 103 39.18 39.29 -23.78
CA GLY A 103 39.32 38.12 -22.92
C GLY A 103 38.63 38.30 -21.57
N ASP A 104 38.86 39.44 -20.91
CA ASP A 104 38.26 39.78 -19.61
C ASP A 104 36.72 39.88 -19.69
N SER A 105 36.21 40.48 -20.77
CA SER A 105 34.77 40.61 -21.01
C SER A 105 34.11 39.24 -21.19
N LEU A 106 34.72 38.37 -21.99
CA LEU A 106 34.23 36.99 -22.22
C LEU A 106 34.33 36.13 -20.95
N PHE A 107 35.40 36.30 -20.17
CA PHE A 107 35.56 35.63 -18.87
C PHE A 107 34.42 35.98 -17.92
N THR A 108 34.07 37.27 -17.85
CA THR A 108 32.96 37.77 -17.01
C THR A 108 31.61 37.22 -17.47
N LEU A 109 31.44 37.02 -18.78
CA LEU A 109 30.26 36.36 -19.36
C LEU A 109 30.28 34.83 -19.22
N THR A 110 31.30 34.25 -18.57
CA THR A 110 31.53 32.81 -18.43
C THR A 110 31.71 32.06 -19.76
N ASP A 111 31.99 32.79 -20.84
CA ASP A 111 32.32 32.23 -22.15
C ASP A 111 33.81 31.86 -22.19
N TYR A 112 34.14 30.83 -21.41
CA TYR A 112 35.50 30.45 -21.07
C TYR A 112 36.34 30.04 -22.29
N ASP A 113 35.77 29.28 -23.23
CA ASP A 113 36.50 28.86 -24.43
C ASP A 113 36.88 30.05 -25.32
N ASN A 114 35.96 30.99 -25.56
CA ASN A 114 36.26 32.18 -26.35
C ASN A 114 37.19 33.14 -25.59
N SER A 115 37.04 33.24 -24.27
CA SER A 115 37.93 34.01 -23.41
C SER A 115 39.38 33.50 -23.49
N ARG A 116 39.57 32.18 -23.40
CA ARG A 116 40.88 31.53 -23.57
C ARG A 116 41.51 31.89 -24.91
N GLY A 117 40.76 31.81 -26.00
CA GLY A 117 41.25 32.18 -27.34
C GLY A 117 41.65 33.66 -27.49
N ALA A 118 40.97 34.58 -26.78
CA ALA A 118 41.35 35.99 -26.75
C ALA A 118 42.66 36.24 -25.99
N TYR A 119 42.87 35.57 -24.85
CA TYR A 119 44.14 35.64 -24.11
C TYR A 119 45.31 34.99 -24.87
N GLU A 120 45.07 33.85 -25.56
CA GLU A 120 46.07 33.26 -26.45
C GLU A 120 46.47 34.22 -27.58
N SER A 121 45.51 35.00 -28.09
CA SER A 121 45.78 36.05 -29.08
C SER A 121 46.61 37.18 -28.49
N ALA A 122 46.37 37.58 -27.24
CA ALA A 122 47.21 38.55 -26.52
C ALA A 122 48.66 38.04 -26.37
N LEU A 123 48.86 36.76 -26.01
CA LEU A 123 50.20 36.15 -25.91
C LEU A 123 50.92 36.01 -27.25
N LYS A 124 50.19 35.87 -28.37
CA LYS A 124 50.82 35.92 -29.70
C LYS A 124 51.39 37.30 -30.03
N ILE A 125 50.84 38.37 -29.46
CA ILE A 125 51.30 39.76 -29.65
C ILE A 125 52.45 40.08 -28.69
N LYS A 126 52.29 39.71 -27.41
CA LYS A 126 53.29 39.87 -26.34
C LYS A 126 53.44 38.60 -25.51
N PRO A 127 54.33 37.67 -25.91
CA PRO A 127 54.52 36.39 -25.22
C PRO A 127 55.09 36.50 -23.80
N GLU A 128 55.73 37.62 -23.47
CA GLU A 128 56.37 37.89 -22.18
C GLU A 128 55.40 38.27 -21.07
N GLU A 129 54.16 38.60 -21.40
CA GLU A 129 53.15 39.08 -20.45
C GLU A 129 52.56 37.93 -19.62
N ALA A 130 52.63 38.05 -18.30
CA ALA A 130 52.16 37.01 -17.40
C ALA A 130 50.63 36.93 -17.27
N TYR A 131 49.93 38.07 -17.40
CA TYR A 131 48.50 38.16 -17.10
C TYR A 131 47.63 37.25 -17.98
N PRO A 132 47.75 37.25 -19.33
CA PRO A 132 46.95 36.35 -20.17
C PRO A 132 47.21 34.87 -19.86
N GLN A 133 48.45 34.48 -19.55
CA GLN A 133 48.78 33.10 -19.21
C GLN A 133 48.11 32.67 -17.90
N GLN A 134 48.15 33.52 -16.86
CA GLN A 134 47.46 33.25 -15.59
C GLN A 134 45.96 33.05 -15.78
N ARG A 135 45.34 33.84 -16.66
CA ARG A 135 43.92 33.69 -17.01
C ARG A 135 43.61 32.42 -17.78
N ILE A 136 44.46 32.03 -18.73
CA ILE A 136 44.33 30.74 -19.44
C ILE A 136 44.40 29.58 -18.44
N ASP A 137 45.33 29.62 -17.49
CA ASP A 137 45.48 28.57 -16.47
C ASP A 137 44.26 28.51 -15.54
N GLU A 138 43.70 29.67 -15.15
CA GLU A 138 42.45 29.76 -14.38
C GLU A 138 41.27 29.16 -15.14
N ILE A 139 41.10 29.54 -16.41
CA ILE A 139 40.05 29.02 -17.29
C ILE A 139 40.15 27.50 -17.42
N ASN A 140 41.35 26.96 -17.67
CA ASN A 140 41.53 25.52 -17.83
C ASN A 140 41.11 24.77 -16.56
N ARG A 141 41.44 25.28 -15.36
CA ARG A 141 40.97 24.67 -14.09
C ARG A 141 39.45 24.69 -13.96
N ILE A 142 38.80 25.78 -14.37
CA ILE A 142 37.34 25.89 -14.33
C ILE A 142 36.69 24.87 -15.28
N LEU A 143 37.18 24.79 -16.51
CA LEU A 143 36.68 23.85 -17.52
C LEU A 143 36.89 22.40 -17.09
N ASP A 144 38.08 22.06 -16.60
CA ASP A 144 38.40 20.72 -16.10
C ASP A 144 37.46 20.31 -14.95
N GLU A 145 37.17 21.24 -14.04
CA GLU A 145 36.24 20.99 -12.93
C GLU A 145 34.79 20.84 -13.42
N GLN A 146 34.34 21.67 -14.36
CA GLN A 146 33.02 21.53 -14.97
C GLN A 146 32.88 20.17 -15.67
N ASP A 147 33.89 19.74 -16.42
CA ASP A 147 33.92 18.45 -17.09
C ASP A 147 33.97 17.28 -16.11
N ARG A 148 34.68 17.43 -14.98
CA ARG A 148 34.68 16.43 -13.90
C ARG A 148 33.28 16.29 -13.31
N ILE A 149 32.66 17.38 -12.89
CA ILE A 149 31.30 17.41 -12.33
C ILE A 149 30.29 16.83 -13.32
N ASN A 150 30.38 17.20 -14.60
CA ASN A 150 29.52 16.68 -15.66
C ASN A 150 29.63 15.15 -15.81
N ARG A 151 30.87 14.62 -15.82
CA ARG A 151 31.11 13.18 -15.90
C ARG A 151 30.62 12.43 -14.66
N GLU A 152 30.89 12.96 -13.47
CA GLU A 152 30.43 12.36 -12.22
C GLU A 152 28.90 12.29 -12.16
N TYR A 153 28.23 13.37 -12.55
CA TYR A 153 26.77 13.42 -12.67
C TYR A 153 26.24 12.40 -13.68
N GLN A 154 26.77 12.37 -14.90
CA GLN A 154 26.34 11.45 -15.95
C GLN A 154 26.52 9.98 -15.54
N ASN A 155 27.64 9.65 -14.89
CA ASN A 155 27.89 8.30 -14.40
C ASN A 155 26.91 7.90 -13.29
N ALA A 156 26.60 8.82 -12.37
CA ALA A 156 25.62 8.58 -11.32
C ALA A 156 24.21 8.33 -11.90
N ILE A 157 23.79 9.15 -12.87
CA ILE A 157 22.52 8.96 -13.59
C ILE A 157 22.48 7.61 -14.32
N LEU A 158 23.50 7.29 -15.12
CA LEU A 158 23.53 6.05 -15.89
C LEU A 158 23.39 4.82 -14.98
N LEU A 159 24.11 4.80 -13.86
CA LEU A 159 24.04 3.72 -12.89
C LEU A 159 22.67 3.67 -12.19
N ALA A 160 22.13 4.83 -11.81
CA ALA A 160 20.82 4.94 -11.19
C ALA A 160 19.70 4.43 -12.12
N ASP A 161 19.72 4.84 -13.40
CA ASP A 161 18.75 4.44 -14.41
C ASP A 161 18.82 2.92 -14.68
N GLN A 162 20.04 2.36 -14.77
CA GLN A 162 20.23 0.92 -14.93
C GLN A 162 19.62 0.14 -13.75
N GLN A 163 19.88 0.59 -12.52
CA GLN A 163 19.34 -0.02 -11.30
C GLN A 163 17.83 0.15 -11.20
N PHE A 164 17.29 1.31 -11.58
CA PHE A 164 15.86 1.58 -11.63
C PHE A 164 15.16 0.59 -12.56
N ASN A 165 15.68 0.42 -13.78
CA ASN A 165 15.17 -0.54 -14.76
C ASN A 165 15.32 -1.99 -14.29
N GLY A 166 16.37 -2.28 -13.52
CA GLY A 166 16.58 -3.55 -12.83
C GLY A 166 15.65 -3.77 -11.62
N LYS A 167 14.82 -2.79 -11.26
CA LYS A 167 13.97 -2.76 -10.06
C LYS A 167 14.75 -2.81 -8.74
N GLU A 168 16.04 -2.46 -8.78
CA GLU A 168 16.88 -2.29 -7.61
C GLU A 168 16.66 -0.89 -7.02
N TYR A 169 15.42 -0.62 -6.57
CA TYR A 169 14.95 0.71 -6.20
C TYR A 169 15.80 1.36 -5.09
N GLY A 170 16.20 0.61 -4.07
CA GLY A 170 17.06 1.12 -3.00
C GLY A 170 18.42 1.61 -3.50
N ASN A 171 19.11 0.82 -4.34
CA ASN A 171 20.40 1.20 -4.92
C ASN A 171 20.27 2.37 -5.90
N SER A 172 19.21 2.33 -6.72
CA SER A 172 18.90 3.39 -7.68
C SER A 172 18.70 4.74 -6.98
N ARG A 173 17.93 4.75 -5.87
CA ARG A 173 17.68 5.94 -5.05
C ARG A 173 18.98 6.58 -4.57
N ILE A 174 19.91 5.79 -4.05
CA ILE A 174 21.23 6.27 -3.57
C ILE A 174 22.00 6.97 -4.71
N ASN A 175 22.00 6.40 -5.92
CA ASN A 175 22.71 7.01 -7.05
C ASN A 175 22.02 8.28 -7.59
N TYR A 176 20.69 8.35 -7.58
CA TYR A 176 19.98 9.59 -7.88
C TYR A 176 20.20 10.67 -6.80
N GLU A 177 20.24 10.30 -5.52
CA GLU A 177 20.57 11.23 -4.42
C GLU A 177 21.97 11.81 -4.64
N LYS A 178 22.95 10.95 -4.94
CA LYS A 178 24.31 11.38 -5.31
C LYS A 178 24.31 12.31 -6.53
N ALA A 179 23.55 12.01 -7.59
CA ALA A 179 23.43 12.90 -8.74
C ALA A 179 22.80 14.26 -8.37
N SER A 180 21.81 14.26 -7.48
CA SER A 180 21.17 15.46 -6.94
C SER A 180 22.13 16.28 -6.05
N GLU A 181 23.06 15.64 -5.34
CA GLU A 181 24.12 16.34 -4.60
C GLU A 181 25.16 16.97 -5.53
N ILE A 182 25.55 16.28 -6.61
CA ILE A 182 26.53 16.76 -7.60
C ILE A 182 25.97 17.97 -8.37
N LYS A 183 24.70 17.91 -8.79
CA LYS A 183 24.01 19.03 -9.47
C LYS A 183 22.63 19.30 -8.88
N PRO A 184 22.54 20.09 -7.80
CA PRO A 184 21.27 20.35 -7.09
C PRO A 184 20.21 21.09 -7.90
N SER A 185 20.58 21.77 -8.99
CA SER A 185 19.65 22.46 -9.89
C SER A 185 18.92 21.52 -10.85
N GLU A 186 19.44 20.31 -11.07
CA GLU A 186 18.83 19.33 -11.98
C GLU A 186 17.54 18.76 -11.37
N THR A 187 16.51 18.64 -12.21
CA THR A 187 15.19 18.16 -11.77
C THR A 187 15.03 16.66 -11.94
N TYR A 188 15.72 16.07 -12.93
CA TYR A 188 15.59 14.66 -13.28
C TYR A 188 15.84 13.70 -12.11
N PRO A 189 16.96 13.78 -11.35
CA PRO A 189 17.18 12.87 -10.22
C PRO A 189 16.09 12.97 -9.16
N LYS A 190 15.61 14.18 -8.86
CA LYS A 190 14.56 14.42 -7.85
C LYS A 190 13.23 13.78 -8.24
N THR A 191 12.85 13.89 -9.50
CA THR A 191 11.65 13.22 -10.03
C THR A 191 11.76 11.71 -9.93
N GLN A 192 12.92 11.14 -10.24
CA GLN A 192 13.13 9.69 -10.14
C GLN A 192 13.13 9.20 -8.69
N ILE A 193 13.73 9.94 -7.76
CA ILE A 193 13.67 9.63 -6.32
C ILE A 193 12.21 9.57 -5.84
N ALA A 194 11.38 10.55 -6.20
CA ALA A 194 9.97 10.58 -5.82
C ALA A 194 9.19 9.38 -6.40
N GLU A 195 9.47 8.98 -7.64
CA GLU A 195 8.87 7.79 -8.25
C GLU A 195 9.31 6.51 -7.54
N ILE A 196 10.60 6.39 -7.20
CA ILE A 196 11.12 5.28 -6.42
C ILE A 196 10.43 5.20 -5.05
N GLU A 197 10.28 6.32 -4.36
CA GLU A 197 9.62 6.35 -3.04
C GLU A 197 8.17 5.90 -3.13
N ARG A 198 7.46 6.29 -4.19
CA ARG A 198 6.10 5.79 -4.48
C ARG A 198 6.09 4.27 -4.72
N LEU A 199 7.04 3.75 -5.50
CA LEU A 199 7.12 2.32 -5.81
C LEU A 199 7.45 1.47 -4.58
N LEU A 200 8.38 1.95 -3.74
CA LEU A 200 8.73 1.30 -2.47
C LEU A 200 7.56 1.29 -1.50
N ALA A 201 6.84 2.41 -1.36
CA ALA A 201 5.64 2.48 -0.53
C ALA A 201 4.54 1.52 -1.02
N LEU A 202 4.36 1.38 -2.34
CA LEU A 202 3.42 0.42 -2.91
C LEU A 202 3.84 -1.03 -2.61
N GLN A 203 5.14 -1.34 -2.70
CA GLN A 203 5.66 -2.67 -2.38
C GLN A 203 5.45 -3.02 -0.90
N GLU A 204 5.74 -2.09 0.00
CA GLU A 204 5.52 -2.25 1.44
C GLU A 204 4.02 -2.45 1.76
N LEU A 205 3.14 -1.69 1.09
CA LEU A 205 1.69 -1.87 1.21
C LEU A 205 1.24 -3.27 0.76
N ASP A 206 1.79 -3.77 -0.34
CA ASP A 206 1.50 -5.10 -0.88
C ASP A 206 2.01 -6.23 0.04
N GLU A 207 3.19 -6.07 0.62
CA GLU A 207 3.78 -7.00 1.59
C GLU A 207 2.95 -7.03 2.88
N ASN A 208 2.64 -5.87 3.46
CA ASN A 208 1.78 -5.76 4.65
C ASN A 208 0.40 -6.39 4.42
N TYR A 209 -0.23 -6.10 3.27
CA TYR A 209 -1.49 -6.72 2.90
C TYR A 209 -1.37 -8.25 2.88
N ARG A 210 -0.32 -8.79 2.24
CA ARG A 210 -0.12 -10.24 2.14
C ARG A 210 0.07 -10.91 3.50
N GLU A 211 0.80 -10.28 4.41
CA GLU A 211 1.00 -10.80 5.79
C GLU A 211 -0.32 -10.87 6.56
N ILE A 212 -1.15 -9.82 6.48
CA ILE A 212 -2.46 -9.79 7.13
C ILE A 212 -3.38 -10.88 6.55
N ILE A 213 -3.39 -11.04 5.23
CA ILE A 213 -4.18 -12.12 4.60
C ILE A 213 -3.73 -13.49 5.10
N LEU A 214 -2.43 -13.74 5.17
CA LEU A 214 -1.91 -15.01 5.68
C LEU A 214 -2.35 -15.27 7.12
N ALA A 215 -2.30 -14.25 8.00
CA ALA A 215 -2.76 -14.36 9.37
C ALA A 215 -4.28 -14.60 9.45
N ALA A 216 -5.08 -13.89 8.64
CA ALA A 216 -6.52 -14.06 8.55
C ALA A 216 -6.91 -15.48 8.09
N ASP A 217 -6.23 -16.01 7.07
CA ASP A 217 -6.41 -17.37 6.56
C ASP A 217 -6.08 -18.43 7.62
N VAL A 218 -5.03 -18.20 8.42
CA VAL A 218 -4.65 -19.08 9.54
C VAL A 218 -5.75 -19.11 10.61
N TYR A 219 -6.19 -17.94 11.09
CA TYR A 219 -7.27 -17.88 12.08
C TYR A 219 -8.58 -18.47 11.56
N PHE A 220 -8.89 -18.26 10.28
CA PHE A 220 -10.07 -18.84 9.65
C PHE A 220 -10.03 -20.37 9.66
N LYS A 221 -8.88 -20.95 9.32
CA LYS A 221 -8.66 -22.39 9.33
C LYS A 221 -8.69 -22.99 10.73
N GLU A 222 -8.27 -22.24 11.74
CA GLU A 222 -8.33 -22.62 13.16
C GLU A 222 -9.73 -22.42 13.77
N GLU A 223 -10.73 -22.04 12.97
CA GLU A 223 -12.09 -21.72 13.40
C GLU A 223 -12.15 -20.56 14.43
N SER A 224 -11.08 -19.77 14.51
CA SER A 224 -11.01 -18.55 15.31
C SER A 224 -11.65 -17.39 14.54
N TRP A 225 -12.97 -17.49 14.33
CA TRP A 225 -13.70 -16.64 13.40
C TRP A 225 -13.66 -15.15 13.74
N ASP A 226 -13.71 -14.78 15.01
CA ASP A 226 -13.63 -13.38 15.42
C ASP A 226 -12.25 -12.77 15.11
N ASN A 227 -11.17 -13.52 15.34
CA ASN A 227 -9.81 -13.08 14.99
C ASN A 227 -9.63 -13.01 13.47
N ALA A 228 -10.11 -14.03 12.73
CA ALA A 228 -10.08 -14.03 11.27
C ALA A 228 -10.83 -12.83 10.69
N LYS A 229 -12.02 -12.53 11.23
CA LYS A 229 -12.82 -11.37 10.84
C LYS A 229 -12.03 -10.08 11.03
N SER A 230 -11.42 -9.89 12.20
CA SER A 230 -10.62 -8.69 12.50
C SER A 230 -9.45 -8.53 11.53
N GLU A 231 -8.70 -9.60 11.21
CA GLU A 231 -7.59 -9.51 10.26
C GLU A 231 -8.06 -9.23 8.82
N TYR A 232 -9.16 -9.84 8.36
CA TYR A 232 -9.72 -9.49 7.04
C TYR A 232 -10.24 -8.05 6.95
N GLU A 233 -10.80 -7.52 8.03
CA GLU A 233 -11.19 -6.10 8.11
C GLU A 233 -9.96 -5.19 8.01
N LYS A 234 -8.88 -5.49 8.74
CA LYS A 234 -7.60 -4.77 8.61
C LYS A 234 -7.04 -4.82 7.19
N ALA A 235 -7.13 -5.96 6.50
CA ALA A 235 -6.70 -6.07 5.11
C ALA A 235 -7.47 -5.10 4.18
N LEU A 236 -8.75 -4.87 4.45
CA LEU A 236 -9.59 -3.91 3.72
C LEU A 236 -9.35 -2.45 4.12
N GLU A 237 -8.85 -2.18 5.32
CA GLU A 237 -8.36 -0.83 5.67
C GLU A 237 -7.15 -0.44 4.81
N ILE A 238 -6.28 -1.41 4.49
CA ILE A 238 -5.10 -1.20 3.63
C ILE A 238 -5.49 -1.19 2.15
N LYS A 239 -6.31 -2.15 1.71
CA LYS A 239 -6.76 -2.27 0.31
C LYS A 239 -8.27 -2.49 0.22
N PRO A 240 -9.06 -1.40 0.26
CA PRO A 240 -10.53 -1.48 0.33
C PRO A 240 -11.18 -2.07 -0.93
N GLU A 241 -10.48 -2.07 -2.06
CA GLU A 241 -11.01 -2.59 -3.33
C GLU A 241 -10.89 -4.11 -3.46
N GLU A 242 -10.13 -4.78 -2.60
CA GLU A 242 -9.87 -6.21 -2.71
C GLU A 242 -11.11 -7.07 -2.45
N ASN A 243 -11.38 -8.01 -3.35
CA ASN A 243 -12.58 -8.86 -3.28
C ASN A 243 -12.41 -10.07 -2.37
N TYR A 244 -11.17 -10.58 -2.23
CA TYR A 244 -10.90 -11.77 -1.45
C TYR A 244 -11.32 -11.61 0.02
N PRO A 245 -10.87 -10.57 0.76
CA PRO A 245 -11.26 -10.39 2.17
C PRO A 245 -12.77 -10.18 2.33
N LYS A 246 -13.39 -9.38 1.44
CA LYS A 246 -14.85 -9.17 1.42
C LYS A 246 -15.61 -10.49 1.36
N SER A 247 -15.18 -11.40 0.49
CA SER A 247 -15.81 -12.72 0.35
C SER A 247 -15.63 -13.61 1.59
N GLN A 248 -14.49 -13.51 2.27
CA GLN A 248 -14.21 -14.31 3.47
C GLN A 248 -15.00 -13.81 4.67
N LEU A 249 -15.15 -12.48 4.82
CA LEU A 249 -15.99 -11.88 5.85
C LEU A 249 -17.44 -12.37 5.76
N VAL A 250 -18.02 -12.40 4.55
CA VAL A 250 -19.38 -12.94 4.34
C VAL A 250 -19.48 -14.42 4.75
N LYS A 251 -18.45 -15.23 4.47
CA LYS A 251 -18.43 -16.64 4.89
C LYS A 251 -18.36 -16.76 6.41
N ILE A 252 -17.48 -15.98 7.05
CA ILE A 252 -17.32 -15.95 8.50
C ILE A 252 -18.64 -15.56 9.18
N GLU A 253 -19.31 -14.51 8.70
CA GLU A 253 -20.61 -14.08 9.26
C GLU A 253 -21.67 -15.18 9.18
N ASN A 254 -21.70 -15.94 8.08
CA ASN A 254 -22.60 -17.07 7.94
C ASN A 254 -22.25 -18.22 8.90
N LEU A 255 -20.96 -18.53 9.11
CA LEU A 255 -20.51 -19.56 10.04
C LEU A 255 -20.82 -19.20 11.50
N ILE A 256 -20.53 -17.95 11.90
CA ILE A 256 -20.85 -17.44 13.25
C ILE A 256 -22.36 -17.54 13.50
N ARG A 257 -23.19 -17.11 12.54
CA ARG A 257 -24.65 -17.20 12.67
C ARG A 257 -25.13 -18.64 12.84
N GLN A 258 -24.64 -19.56 12.00
CA GLN A 258 -24.98 -20.98 12.11
C GLN A 258 -24.57 -21.58 13.46
N HIS A 259 -23.40 -21.22 13.96
CA HIS A 259 -22.92 -21.67 15.27
C HIS A 259 -23.79 -21.14 16.42
N GLN A 260 -24.13 -19.84 16.40
CA GLN A 260 -25.01 -19.24 17.39
C GLN A 260 -26.41 -19.88 17.41
N GLU A 261 -27.00 -20.12 16.23
CA GLU A 261 -28.28 -20.80 16.11
C GLU A 261 -28.24 -22.21 16.69
N ARG A 262 -27.15 -22.94 16.43
CA ARG A 262 -26.94 -24.29 17.00
C ARG A 262 -26.84 -24.26 18.52
N VAL A 263 -26.02 -23.38 19.09
CA VAL A 263 -25.86 -23.25 20.55
C VAL A 263 -27.20 -22.88 21.20
N LEU A 264 -27.96 -21.96 20.62
CA LEU A 264 -29.28 -21.57 21.14
C LEU A 264 -30.28 -22.74 21.06
N ALA A 265 -30.24 -23.53 20.00
CA ALA A 265 -31.07 -24.73 19.87
C ALA A 265 -30.70 -25.79 20.93
N GLU A 266 -29.41 -26.00 21.19
CA GLU A 266 -28.91 -26.89 22.24
C GLU A 266 -29.34 -26.42 23.64
N GLN A 267 -29.26 -25.11 23.94
CA GLN A 267 -29.75 -24.53 25.20
C GLN A 267 -31.26 -24.73 25.38
N ARG A 268 -32.06 -24.43 24.35
CA ARG A 268 -33.52 -24.63 24.40
C ARG A 268 -33.89 -26.10 24.62
N ALA A 269 -33.16 -27.02 23.99
CA ALA A 269 -33.35 -28.45 24.19
C ALA A 269 -33.01 -28.87 25.63
N ALA A 270 -31.94 -28.33 26.22
CA ALA A 270 -31.57 -28.58 27.61
C ALA A 270 -32.61 -28.02 28.60
N GLU A 271 -33.11 -26.81 28.39
CA GLU A 271 -34.18 -26.20 29.20
C GLU A 271 -35.49 -26.99 29.13
N ASP A 272 -35.87 -27.47 27.93
CA ASP A 272 -37.06 -28.31 27.76
C ASP A 272 -36.90 -29.65 28.51
N MET A 273 -35.71 -30.25 28.47
CA MET A 273 -35.39 -31.47 29.20
C MET A 273 -35.45 -31.27 30.72
N GLU A 274 -34.94 -30.15 31.25
CA GLU A 274 -35.04 -29.82 32.68
C GLU A 274 -36.47 -29.54 33.13
N ARG A 275 -37.26 -28.81 32.33
CA ARG A 275 -38.70 -28.63 32.61
C ARG A 275 -39.44 -29.96 32.71
N ARG A 276 -39.17 -30.88 31.78
CA ARG A 276 -39.77 -32.23 31.80
C ARG A 276 -39.35 -33.02 33.04
N ARG A 277 -38.09 -32.92 33.48
CA ARG A 277 -37.62 -33.55 34.73
C ARG A 277 -38.39 -33.02 35.95
N ALA A 278 -38.52 -31.69 36.07
CA ALA A 278 -39.24 -31.06 37.16
C ALA A 278 -40.74 -31.40 37.16
N GLU A 279 -41.38 -31.50 35.98
CA GLU A 279 -42.77 -31.95 35.87
C GLU A 279 -42.95 -33.42 36.30
N ILE A 280 -42.03 -34.31 35.94
CA ILE A 280 -42.05 -35.72 36.36
C ILE A 280 -41.92 -35.84 37.89
N GLU A 281 -41.01 -35.10 38.50
CA GLU A 281 -40.77 -35.11 39.94
C GLU A 281 -41.98 -34.57 40.73
N LYS A 282 -42.62 -33.51 40.23
CA LYS A 282 -43.86 -32.96 40.80
C LYS A 282 -45.03 -33.94 40.69
N ARG A 283 -45.10 -34.69 39.59
CA ARG A 283 -46.11 -35.73 39.36
C ARG A 283 -45.89 -36.94 40.28
N GLN A 284 -44.63 -37.31 40.56
CA GLN A 284 -44.29 -38.35 41.52
C GLN A 284 -44.68 -37.97 42.96
N GLN A 285 -44.50 -36.71 43.36
CA GLN A 285 -44.96 -36.23 44.68
C GLN A 285 -46.49 -36.30 44.81
N GLN A 286 -47.23 -35.89 43.77
CA GLN A 286 -48.70 -35.95 43.75
C GLN A 286 -49.27 -37.37 43.69
N MET A 287 -48.52 -38.36 43.21
CA MET A 287 -48.95 -39.77 43.21
C MET A 287 -48.76 -40.46 44.57
N SER A 288 -47.92 -39.93 45.46
CA SER A 288 -47.72 -40.51 46.81
C SER A 288 -48.92 -40.30 47.76
N GLU A 289 -49.83 -39.36 47.46
CA GLU A 289 -51.00 -39.04 48.29
C GLU A 289 -52.30 -39.78 47.86
N ARG A 290 -52.27 -40.57 46.78
CA ARG A 290 -53.47 -41.23 46.21
C ARG A 290 -53.47 -42.77 46.29
N GLN A 291 -52.51 -43.38 46.95
CA GLN A 291 -52.35 -44.83 47.05
C GLN A 291 -52.97 -45.41 48.34
N GLU A 292 -54.28 -45.25 48.58
CA GLU A 292 -54.98 -46.01 49.64
C GLU A 292 -56.38 -46.51 49.25
N MET A 293 -56.79 -46.42 47.99
CA MET A 293 -58.03 -47.06 47.52
C MET A 293 -57.82 -47.82 46.20
N SER A 294 -58.07 -49.13 46.25
CA SER A 294 -58.27 -50.08 45.13
C SER A 294 -57.14 -51.07 44.79
N GLU A 295 -56.49 -51.66 45.80
CA GLU A 295 -55.60 -52.83 45.60
C GLU A 295 -56.36 -54.04 45.01
N ALA A 296 -57.65 -54.20 45.36
CA ALA A 296 -58.49 -55.31 44.89
C ALA A 296 -58.90 -55.24 43.40
N SER A 297 -58.98 -54.04 42.80
CA SER A 297 -59.32 -53.91 41.36
C SER A 297 -58.10 -54.09 40.44
N LEU A 298 -56.89 -53.83 40.96
CA LEU A 298 -55.64 -53.97 40.22
C LEU A 298 -55.24 -55.44 40.09
N ASP A 299 -55.53 -56.26 41.09
CA ASP A 299 -55.31 -57.71 41.07
C ASP A 299 -56.10 -58.40 39.95
N GLN A 300 -57.37 -58.03 39.78
CA GLN A 300 -58.22 -58.58 38.72
C GLN A 300 -57.71 -58.17 37.34
N LEU A 301 -57.39 -56.89 37.14
CA LEU A 301 -56.91 -56.37 35.87
C LEU A 301 -55.55 -56.96 35.47
N TYR A 302 -54.65 -57.13 36.45
CA TYR A 302 -53.38 -57.81 36.26
C TYR A 302 -53.58 -59.25 35.78
N GLY A 303 -54.47 -60.01 36.43
CA GLY A 303 -54.80 -61.39 36.04
C GLY A 303 -55.36 -61.50 34.62
N GLU A 304 -56.27 -60.60 34.24
CA GLU A 304 -56.85 -60.54 32.89
C GLU A 304 -55.79 -60.26 31.82
N TYR A 305 -54.89 -59.30 32.06
CA TYR A 305 -53.81 -58.98 31.12
C TYR A 305 -52.80 -60.10 30.98
N VAL A 306 -52.44 -60.78 32.06
CA VAL A 306 -51.58 -61.95 32.02
C VAL A 306 -52.22 -63.08 31.21
N GLN A 307 -53.49 -63.39 31.46
CA GLN A 307 -54.21 -64.45 30.75
C GLN A 307 -54.30 -64.17 29.23
N LEU A 308 -54.56 -62.92 28.84
CA LEU A 308 -54.54 -62.51 27.43
C LEU A 308 -53.14 -62.64 26.84
N ALA A 309 -52.11 -62.19 27.57
CA ALA A 309 -50.72 -62.26 27.13
C ALA A 309 -50.27 -63.69 26.88
N ASP A 310 -50.56 -64.60 27.81
CA ASP A 310 -50.28 -66.03 27.69
C ASP A 310 -51.02 -66.63 26.48
N GLY A 311 -52.31 -66.32 26.31
CA GLY A 311 -53.09 -66.79 25.17
C GLY A 311 -52.52 -66.34 23.81
N PHE A 312 -52.05 -65.10 23.69
CA PHE A 312 -51.37 -64.64 22.48
C PHE A 312 -49.98 -65.26 22.30
N PHE A 313 -49.28 -65.55 23.40
CA PHE A 313 -47.98 -66.22 23.37
C PHE A 313 -48.12 -67.63 22.79
N ASP A 314 -49.10 -68.40 23.28
CA ASP A 314 -49.34 -69.79 22.85
C ASP A 314 -49.74 -69.87 21.37
N ASN A 315 -50.48 -68.86 20.90
CA ASN A 315 -50.83 -68.68 19.49
C ASN A 315 -49.69 -68.09 18.64
N LYS A 316 -48.48 -67.95 19.20
CA LYS A 316 -47.26 -67.42 18.56
C LYS A 316 -47.40 -65.98 18.03
N ARG A 317 -48.39 -65.22 18.53
CA ARG A 317 -48.54 -63.79 18.24
C ARG A 317 -47.67 -62.98 19.20
N TYR A 318 -46.36 -63.14 19.06
CA TYR A 318 -45.37 -62.68 20.03
C TYR A 318 -45.38 -61.17 20.30
N ASN A 319 -45.48 -60.32 19.28
CA ASN A 319 -45.52 -58.86 19.49
C ASN A 319 -46.79 -58.42 20.24
N VAL A 320 -47.92 -59.06 19.97
CA VAL A 320 -49.20 -58.79 20.66
C VAL A 320 -49.14 -59.28 22.11
N SER A 321 -48.61 -60.49 22.31
CA SER A 321 -48.36 -61.07 23.64
C SER A 321 -47.45 -60.15 24.48
N ARG A 322 -46.35 -59.67 23.88
CA ARG A 322 -45.40 -58.76 24.52
C ARG A 322 -46.07 -57.46 24.97
N ALA A 323 -46.95 -56.90 24.15
CA ALA A 323 -47.71 -55.70 24.50
C ALA A 323 -48.66 -55.94 25.69
N TRP A 324 -49.31 -57.10 25.77
CA TRP A 324 -50.15 -57.46 26.92
C TRP A 324 -49.34 -57.70 28.19
N TYR A 325 -48.16 -58.31 28.09
CA TYR A 325 -47.25 -58.40 29.24
C TYR A 325 -46.77 -57.02 29.69
N TYR A 326 -46.50 -56.08 28.77
CA TYR A 326 -46.21 -54.71 29.17
C TYR A 326 -47.36 -54.07 29.92
N LYS A 327 -48.61 -54.24 29.46
CA LYS A 327 -49.80 -53.76 30.19
C LYS A 327 -49.95 -54.41 31.57
N ALA A 328 -49.72 -55.72 31.68
CA ALA A 328 -49.72 -56.41 32.97
C ALA A 328 -48.64 -55.84 33.91
N TRP A 329 -47.44 -55.60 33.37
CA TRP A 329 -46.34 -55.04 34.13
C TRP A 329 -46.60 -53.60 34.57
N ASP A 330 -47.25 -52.78 33.74
CA ASP A 330 -47.62 -51.41 34.12
C ASP A 330 -48.65 -51.38 35.27
N VAL A 331 -49.54 -52.39 35.35
CA VAL A 331 -50.53 -52.52 36.43
C VAL A 331 -49.87 -52.99 37.74
N LYS A 332 -48.90 -53.91 37.67
CA LYS A 332 -48.10 -54.37 38.82
C LYS A 332 -46.60 -54.44 38.49
N PRO A 333 -45.86 -53.31 38.60
CA PRO A 333 -44.45 -53.25 38.23
C PRO A 333 -43.53 -54.15 39.07
N GLN A 334 -43.98 -54.53 40.27
CA GLN A 334 -43.28 -55.40 41.20
C GLN A 334 -43.31 -56.88 40.80
N GLU A 335 -44.22 -57.28 39.91
CA GLU A 335 -44.38 -58.68 39.51
C GLU A 335 -43.27 -59.11 38.55
N THR A 336 -42.69 -60.27 38.81
CA THR A 336 -41.53 -60.77 38.06
C THR A 336 -41.92 -61.55 36.80
N TYR A 337 -43.18 -62.00 36.70
CA TYR A 337 -43.64 -62.85 35.62
C TYR A 337 -43.71 -62.12 34.25
N PRO A 338 -44.37 -60.95 34.11
CA PRO A 338 -44.41 -60.24 32.84
C PRO A 338 -43.02 -59.89 32.25
N PRO A 339 -42.06 -59.31 33.00
CA PRO A 339 -40.75 -58.97 32.42
C PRO A 339 -39.96 -60.21 31.97
N GLN A 340 -40.04 -61.33 32.70
CA GLN A 340 -39.41 -62.59 32.27
C GLN A 340 -39.97 -63.08 30.92
N ARG A 341 -41.29 -63.00 30.74
CA ARG A 341 -41.96 -63.42 29.51
C ARG A 341 -41.69 -62.46 28.35
N ILE A 342 -41.56 -61.17 28.61
CA ILE A 342 -41.12 -60.18 27.61
C ILE A 342 -39.71 -60.51 27.12
N ASP A 343 -38.78 -60.82 28.02
CA ASP A 343 -37.40 -61.18 27.66
C ASP A 343 -37.35 -62.48 26.85
N GLU A 344 -38.17 -63.46 27.22
CA GLU A 344 -38.34 -64.70 26.46
C GLU A 344 -38.87 -64.41 25.04
N ILE A 345 -39.92 -63.60 24.93
CA ILE A 345 -40.46 -63.18 23.64
C ILE A 345 -39.40 -62.48 22.80
N ASN A 346 -38.63 -61.56 23.37
CA ASN A 346 -37.60 -60.82 22.64
C ASN A 346 -36.55 -61.79 22.03
N ARG A 347 -36.15 -62.82 22.79
CA ARG A 347 -35.25 -63.86 22.27
C ARG A 347 -35.89 -64.69 21.16
N LEU A 348 -37.14 -65.13 21.34
CA LEU A 348 -37.89 -65.91 20.35
C LEU A 348 -38.09 -65.14 19.06
N VAL A 349 -38.55 -63.90 19.15
CA VAL A 349 -38.77 -63.02 18.01
C VAL A 349 -37.47 -62.81 17.27
N THR A 350 -36.37 -62.49 17.96
CA THR A 350 -35.04 -62.32 17.35
C THR A 350 -34.58 -63.57 16.59
N GLY A 351 -34.81 -64.76 17.17
CA GLY A 351 -34.47 -66.04 16.54
C GLY A 351 -35.31 -66.38 15.30
N LEU A 352 -36.49 -65.78 15.14
CA LEU A 352 -37.40 -65.97 14.01
C LEU A 352 -37.15 -65.01 12.84
N LEU A 353 -36.22 -64.05 12.97
CA LEU A 353 -35.93 -63.05 11.93
C LEU A 353 -35.01 -63.64 10.85
N LEU A 354 -35.61 -64.27 9.85
CA LEU A 354 -34.90 -65.00 8.80
C LEU A 354 -34.25 -64.07 7.75
N ASN A 355 -34.81 -62.87 7.54
CA ASN A 355 -34.33 -61.93 6.53
C ASN A 355 -34.23 -60.48 7.06
N GLN A 356 -33.56 -59.61 6.29
CA GLN A 356 -33.37 -58.21 6.68
C GLN A 356 -34.69 -57.45 6.80
N ARG A 357 -35.69 -57.75 5.97
CA ARG A 357 -37.03 -57.14 6.02
C ARG A 357 -37.72 -57.42 7.36
N ASP A 358 -37.56 -58.62 7.91
CA ASP A 358 -38.08 -59.00 9.22
C ASP A 358 -37.35 -58.26 10.34
N ARG A 359 -36.02 -58.11 10.24
CA ARG A 359 -35.21 -57.35 11.20
C ARG A 359 -35.55 -55.87 11.22
N ASP A 360 -35.68 -55.25 10.05
CA ASP A 360 -36.02 -53.83 9.94
C ASP A 360 -37.43 -53.57 10.47
N TYR A 361 -38.39 -54.43 10.12
CA TYR A 361 -39.76 -54.37 10.66
C TYR A 361 -39.73 -54.45 12.20
N GLN A 362 -39.06 -55.46 12.76
CA GLN A 362 -39.03 -55.67 14.20
C GLN A 362 -38.31 -54.52 14.93
N GLY A 363 -37.23 -53.97 14.36
CA GLY A 363 -36.54 -52.83 14.94
C GLY A 363 -37.44 -51.59 15.03
N PHE A 364 -38.27 -51.32 14.03
CA PHE A 364 -39.25 -50.23 14.10
C PHE A 364 -40.36 -50.52 15.11
N VAL A 365 -40.81 -51.77 15.23
CA VAL A 365 -41.80 -52.17 16.24
C VAL A 365 -41.24 -51.98 17.65
N ASP A 366 -40.01 -52.38 17.92
CA ASP A 366 -39.38 -52.24 19.24
C ASP A 366 -39.18 -50.76 19.63
N LEU A 367 -38.76 -49.92 18.67
CA LEU A 367 -38.70 -48.46 18.86
C LEU A 367 -40.09 -47.86 19.12
N ALA A 368 -41.10 -48.30 18.36
CA ALA A 368 -42.47 -47.85 18.53
C ALA A 368 -43.00 -48.20 19.93
N ASP A 369 -42.93 -49.48 20.33
CA ASP A 369 -43.35 -49.99 21.64
C ASP A 369 -42.65 -49.24 22.79
N SER A 370 -41.35 -49.00 22.66
CA SER A 370 -40.55 -48.29 23.65
C SER A 370 -41.00 -46.83 23.80
N THR A 371 -41.07 -46.09 22.68
CA THR A 371 -41.53 -44.69 22.71
C THR A 371 -43.00 -44.56 23.12
N PHE A 372 -43.83 -45.56 22.84
CA PHE A 372 -45.23 -45.57 23.22
C PHE A 372 -45.39 -45.67 24.73
N ARG A 373 -44.66 -46.59 25.38
CA ARG A 373 -44.62 -46.72 26.84
C ARG A 373 -44.07 -45.49 27.54
N ASN A 374 -43.12 -44.79 26.91
CA ASN A 374 -42.62 -43.51 27.38
C ASN A 374 -43.59 -42.32 27.12
N ASN A 375 -44.85 -42.61 26.76
CA ASN A 375 -45.91 -41.64 26.46
C ASN A 375 -45.56 -40.64 25.33
N GLN A 376 -44.61 -40.98 24.45
CA GLN A 376 -44.24 -40.18 23.30
C GLN A 376 -45.15 -40.53 22.11
N LEU A 377 -46.46 -40.29 22.26
CA LEU A 377 -47.52 -40.76 21.36
C LEU A 377 -47.26 -40.43 19.88
N ALA A 378 -46.79 -39.22 19.57
CA ALA A 378 -46.48 -38.80 18.21
C ALA A 378 -45.28 -39.53 17.60
N VAL A 379 -44.24 -39.80 18.41
CA VAL A 379 -43.03 -40.52 18.01
C VAL A 379 -43.34 -42.00 17.79
N ALA A 380 -44.08 -42.61 18.72
CA ALA A 380 -44.57 -43.97 18.61
C ALA A 380 -45.42 -44.19 17.36
N ARG A 381 -46.34 -43.25 17.08
CA ARG A 381 -47.15 -43.24 15.85
C ARG A 381 -46.27 -43.23 14.60
N GLY A 382 -45.18 -42.45 14.62
CA GLY A 382 -44.21 -42.41 13.51
C GLY A 382 -43.53 -43.76 13.29
N TRP A 383 -43.03 -44.39 14.36
CA TRP A 383 -42.35 -45.68 14.27
C TRP A 383 -43.29 -46.83 13.86
N TYR A 384 -44.54 -46.88 14.37
CA TYR A 384 -45.51 -47.87 13.92
C TYR A 384 -45.89 -47.70 12.44
N ASN A 385 -46.06 -46.47 11.97
CA ASN A 385 -46.27 -46.23 10.54
C ASN A 385 -45.06 -46.67 9.72
N ARG A 386 -43.83 -46.45 10.22
CA ARG A 386 -42.61 -46.92 9.55
C ARG A 386 -42.54 -48.45 9.50
N ALA A 387 -42.91 -49.15 10.57
CA ALA A 387 -43.04 -50.61 10.55
C ALA A 387 -44.03 -51.08 9.47
N LEU A 388 -45.18 -50.43 9.34
CA LEU A 388 -46.17 -50.74 8.29
C LEU A 388 -45.68 -50.44 6.86
N THR A 389 -44.71 -49.55 6.67
CA THR A 389 -44.07 -49.39 5.34
C THR A 389 -43.26 -50.62 4.93
N ILE A 390 -42.75 -51.39 5.88
CA ILE A 390 -41.96 -52.61 5.63
C ILE A 390 -42.88 -53.83 5.48
N LYS A 391 -43.90 -53.94 6.34
CA LYS A 391 -44.93 -55.00 6.32
C LYS A 391 -46.34 -54.42 6.50
N PRO A 392 -47.00 -53.98 5.42
CA PRO A 392 -48.33 -53.36 5.49
C PRO A 392 -49.45 -54.32 5.90
N GLU A 393 -49.24 -55.62 5.77
CA GLU A 393 -50.18 -56.68 6.13
C GLU A 393 -50.33 -56.88 7.65
N GLU A 394 -49.32 -56.47 8.43
CA GLU A 394 -49.25 -56.74 9.87
C GLU A 394 -50.36 -56.03 10.65
N THR A 395 -51.00 -56.75 11.56
CA THR A 395 -52.14 -56.25 12.33
C THR A 395 -51.72 -55.51 13.58
N TYR A 396 -50.63 -55.94 14.23
CA TYR A 396 -50.18 -55.38 15.50
C TYR A 396 -49.91 -53.85 15.46
N PRO A 397 -49.12 -53.31 14.51
CA PRO A 397 -48.92 -51.86 14.44
C PRO A 397 -50.21 -51.07 14.18
N LYS A 398 -51.18 -51.65 13.43
CA LYS A 398 -52.47 -50.99 13.15
C LYS A 398 -53.31 -50.85 14.41
N GLU A 399 -53.37 -51.91 15.22
CA GLU A 399 -54.07 -51.91 16.52
C GLU A 399 -53.45 -50.89 17.49
N GLN A 400 -52.12 -50.80 17.53
CA GLN A 400 -51.42 -49.82 18.37
C GLN A 400 -51.66 -48.38 17.90
N LEU A 401 -51.71 -48.13 16.59
CA LEU A 401 -52.06 -46.82 16.03
C LEU A 401 -53.48 -46.40 16.40
N GLN A 402 -54.45 -47.31 16.42
CA GLN A 402 -55.81 -47.02 16.90
C GLN A 402 -55.81 -46.64 18.38
N THR A 403 -55.05 -47.37 19.20
CA THR A 403 -54.90 -47.08 20.63
C THR A 403 -54.28 -45.70 20.85
N ILE A 404 -53.23 -45.35 20.10
CA ILE A 404 -52.60 -44.03 20.16
C ILE A 404 -53.60 -42.93 19.77
N SER A 405 -54.39 -43.13 18.72
CA SER A 405 -55.41 -42.15 18.31
C SER A 405 -56.44 -41.90 19.41
N ALA A 406 -56.96 -42.96 20.04
CA ALA A 406 -57.90 -42.83 21.16
C ALA A 406 -57.30 -42.09 22.36
N LEU A 407 -56.04 -42.39 22.71
CA LEU A 407 -55.33 -41.69 23.80
C LEU A 407 -55.09 -40.21 23.50
N ILE A 408 -54.78 -39.86 22.24
CA ILE A 408 -54.65 -38.46 21.83
C ILE A 408 -56.00 -37.73 21.92
N GLU A 409 -57.08 -38.37 21.47
CA GLU A 409 -58.44 -37.80 21.58
C GLU A 409 -58.85 -37.60 23.04
N GLU A 410 -58.55 -38.56 23.93
CA GLU A 410 -58.78 -38.45 25.36
C GLU A 410 -57.97 -37.30 26.00
N GLN A 411 -56.68 -37.19 25.67
CA GLN A 411 -55.83 -36.09 26.15
C GLN A 411 -56.34 -34.72 25.69
N LEU A 412 -56.81 -34.61 24.45
CA LEU A 412 -57.41 -33.38 23.92
C LEU A 412 -58.73 -33.05 24.62
N ALA A 413 -59.56 -34.05 24.88
CA ALA A 413 -60.81 -33.89 25.61
C ALA A 413 -60.55 -33.45 27.07
N ALA A 414 -59.63 -34.09 27.78
CA ALA A 414 -59.25 -33.73 29.15
C ALA A 414 -58.70 -32.30 29.23
N ARG A 415 -57.84 -31.90 28.29
CA ARG A 415 -57.28 -30.54 28.23
C ARG A 415 -58.34 -29.48 27.96
N SER A 416 -59.36 -29.79 27.17
CA SER A 416 -60.51 -28.89 26.98
C SER A 416 -61.38 -28.77 28.23
N GLY A 417 -61.46 -29.81 29.06
CA GLY A 417 -62.10 -29.79 30.37
C GLY A 417 -61.36 -28.90 31.39
N GLU A 418 -60.05 -29.07 31.55
CA GLU A 418 -59.25 -28.24 32.45
C GLU A 418 -59.28 -26.75 32.04
N GLN A 419 -59.22 -26.48 30.74
CA GLN A 419 -59.36 -25.12 30.22
C GLN A 419 -60.74 -24.53 30.54
N PHE A 420 -61.80 -25.32 30.43
CA PHE A 420 -63.14 -24.89 30.80
C PHE A 420 -63.24 -24.53 32.29
N ASP A 421 -62.70 -25.37 33.17
CA ASP A 421 -62.72 -25.14 34.62
C ASP A 421 -61.88 -23.92 35.04
N ALA A 422 -60.71 -23.71 34.41
CA ALA A 422 -59.89 -22.52 34.63
C ALA A 422 -60.60 -21.23 34.21
N LEU A 423 -61.32 -21.24 33.08
CA LEU A 423 -62.10 -20.08 32.62
C LEU A 423 -63.25 -19.76 33.60
N LYS A 424 -63.93 -20.79 34.14
CA LYS A 424 -64.94 -20.61 35.20
C LYS A 424 -64.34 -19.99 36.46
N GLN A 425 -63.19 -20.48 36.91
CA GLN A 425 -62.54 -19.97 38.11
C GLN A 425 -62.09 -18.51 37.95
N ASN A 426 -61.55 -18.14 36.78
CA ASN A 426 -61.18 -16.76 36.47
C ASN A 426 -62.40 -15.83 36.42
N ALA A 427 -63.52 -16.31 35.89
CA ALA A 427 -64.78 -15.57 35.90
C ALA A 427 -65.30 -15.36 37.32
N ALA A 428 -65.26 -16.39 38.17
CA ALA A 428 -65.68 -16.32 39.57
C ALA A 428 -64.81 -15.35 40.39
N LYS A 429 -63.47 -15.38 40.22
CA LYS A 429 -62.56 -14.42 40.86
C LYS A 429 -62.83 -12.98 40.41
N ALA A 430 -63.09 -12.76 39.13
CA ALA A 430 -63.44 -11.44 38.62
C ALA A 430 -64.79 -10.94 39.17
N MET A 431 -65.75 -11.84 39.41
CA MET A 431 -67.02 -11.53 40.09
C MET A 431 -66.80 -11.09 41.54
N GLU A 432 -65.97 -11.82 42.29
CA GLU A 432 -65.63 -11.49 43.68
C GLU A 432 -64.99 -10.09 43.78
N ASN A 433 -64.13 -9.75 42.81
CA ASN A 433 -63.49 -8.45 42.70
C ASN A 433 -64.39 -7.35 42.08
N LYS A 434 -65.69 -7.60 41.91
CA LYS A 434 -66.69 -6.70 41.29
C LYS A 434 -66.28 -6.18 39.89
N SER A 435 -65.39 -6.90 39.22
CA SER A 435 -64.88 -6.57 37.89
C SER A 435 -65.78 -7.23 36.83
N TYR A 436 -67.03 -6.77 36.77
CA TYR A 436 -68.10 -7.43 36.03
C TYR A 436 -67.86 -7.56 34.52
N THR A 437 -67.17 -6.61 33.90
CA THR A 437 -66.80 -6.67 32.47
C THR A 437 -65.78 -7.78 32.19
N VAL A 438 -64.82 -7.98 33.09
CA VAL A 438 -63.80 -9.04 33.03
C VAL A 438 -64.44 -10.40 33.30
N ALA A 439 -65.32 -10.49 34.30
CA ALA A 439 -66.09 -11.70 34.59
C ALA A 439 -66.94 -12.13 33.38
N ARG A 440 -67.60 -11.18 32.72
CA ARG A 440 -68.42 -11.43 31.52
C ARG A 440 -67.60 -12.01 30.37
N PHE A 441 -66.38 -11.52 30.18
CA PHE A 441 -65.47 -12.04 29.15
C PHE A 441 -65.09 -13.50 29.42
N TRP A 442 -64.70 -13.83 30.66
CA TRP A 442 -64.29 -15.18 31.03
C TRP A 442 -65.45 -16.18 30.97
N TYR A 443 -66.65 -15.80 31.43
CA TYR A 443 -67.83 -16.66 31.28
C TYR A 443 -68.22 -16.88 29.80
N LYS A 444 -68.16 -15.86 28.93
CA LYS A 444 -68.41 -16.05 27.49
C LYS A 444 -67.38 -16.99 26.85
N LYS A 445 -66.11 -16.91 27.25
CA LYS A 445 -65.09 -17.86 26.81
C LYS A 445 -65.37 -19.27 27.33
N ALA A 446 -65.78 -19.44 28.58
CA ALA A 446 -66.18 -20.75 29.09
C ALA A 446 -67.34 -21.35 28.28
N LEU A 447 -68.38 -20.57 27.93
CA LEU A 447 -69.47 -21.03 27.05
C LEU A 447 -69.02 -21.41 25.64
N SER A 448 -67.94 -20.83 25.11
CA SER A 448 -67.42 -21.28 23.81
C SER A 448 -66.89 -22.72 23.85
N LEU A 449 -66.47 -23.22 25.01
CA LEU A 449 -66.03 -24.60 25.21
C LEU A 449 -67.18 -25.52 25.65
N ARG A 450 -68.12 -25.04 26.48
CA ARG A 450 -69.36 -25.75 26.84
C ARG A 450 -70.57 -24.81 26.76
N PRO A 451 -71.24 -24.70 25.60
CA PRO A 451 -72.31 -23.72 25.37
C PRO A 451 -73.53 -23.84 26.29
N ASN A 452 -73.74 -25.03 26.86
CA ASN A 452 -74.93 -25.36 27.65
C ASN A 452 -74.65 -25.45 29.17
N ASP A 453 -73.48 -24.98 29.65
CA ASP A 453 -73.18 -25.02 31.08
C ASP A 453 -74.06 -24.00 31.85
N ARG A 454 -74.99 -24.53 32.65
CA ARG A 454 -75.98 -23.72 33.39
C ARG A 454 -75.34 -22.74 34.36
N GLU A 455 -74.29 -23.14 35.07
CA GLU A 455 -73.65 -22.32 36.10
C GLU A 455 -72.98 -21.09 35.48
N VAL A 456 -72.32 -21.26 34.33
CA VAL A 456 -71.74 -20.16 33.56
C VAL A 456 -72.80 -19.21 33.00
N GLN A 457 -73.93 -19.75 32.52
CA GLN A 457 -75.06 -18.94 32.04
C GLN A 457 -75.69 -18.10 33.17
N GLU A 458 -75.91 -18.70 34.35
CA GLU A 458 -76.40 -17.99 35.54
C GLU A 458 -75.42 -16.91 36.01
N GLY A 459 -74.12 -17.19 35.96
CA GLY A 459 -73.06 -16.22 36.27
C GLY A 459 -73.11 -14.99 35.36
N LEU A 460 -73.43 -15.16 34.07
CA LEU A 460 -73.64 -14.05 33.13
C LEU A 460 -74.91 -13.25 33.43
N SER A 461 -76.03 -13.90 33.75
CA SER A 461 -77.27 -13.20 34.12
C SER A 461 -77.10 -12.34 35.38
N LYS A 462 -76.39 -12.84 36.40
CA LYS A 462 -76.07 -12.06 37.61
C LYS A 462 -75.23 -10.81 37.33
N ILE A 463 -74.34 -10.88 36.34
CA ILE A 463 -73.57 -9.72 35.88
C ILE A 463 -74.49 -8.69 35.20
N GLU A 464 -75.43 -9.15 34.38
CA GLU A 464 -76.38 -8.26 33.69
C GLU A 464 -77.31 -7.54 34.67
N GLU A 465 -77.68 -8.19 35.77
CA GLU A 465 -78.42 -7.57 36.87
C GLU A 465 -77.57 -6.56 37.66
N ALA A 466 -76.29 -6.87 37.94
CA ALA A 466 -75.40 -5.99 38.70
C ALA A 466 -74.92 -4.75 37.92
N LEU A 467 -75.11 -4.72 36.59
CA LEU A 467 -74.77 -3.60 35.71
C LEU A 467 -75.98 -2.74 35.31
N ARG A 468 -77.20 -3.10 35.75
CA ARG A 468 -78.41 -2.28 35.68
C ARG A 468 -78.52 -1.39 36.91
#